data_AF-A0AAW0BPZ1-F1
#
_entry.id   AF-A0AAW0BPZ1-F1
#
_cell.length_a   1.000
_cell.length_b   1.000
_cell.length_c   1.000
_cell.angle_alpha   90.00
_cell.angle_beta   90.00
_cell.angle_gamma   90.00
#
_symmetry.space_group_name_H-M   'P 1'
#
loop_
_entity.id
_entity.type
_entity.pdbx_description
1 polymer ?
#
loop_
_entity_poly.entity_id
_entity_poly.type
_entity_poly.pdbx_seq_one_letter_code
_entity_poly.pdbx_strand_id
1 'polypeptide(L)'
;MRFTRAKTAVVLAASTWLSPLIAAKGLNKRDAASLDVCGQVNAQLTIPSTTFPFAGVPLGFINDCLCVSTLPQYVKTNIFAIEAVTIAGTDATIAELTSMINSCNGRTECHFPAHAVPQCKNGNPCFFTCQDGYTASPSTKPTECVCASPYTECNGQCGVYRGCPSTYIAKRELVHDCRDGFTACRIPGGSAKSYECIDTRTELESCGGCLYGTLIKGHSLLGEDCTTIPGVSDVSCIKGQCVVRKCMPGYILGGARAQCMYYDENQVEL
;
A
#
# COMPACT_ATOMS: atom_id res chain seq x y z
N MET A 1 29.15 -50.88 44.86
CA MET A 1 28.11 -49.94 45.30
C MET A 1 28.27 -48.63 44.54
N ARG A 2 27.16 -48.18 43.91
CA ARG A 2 26.86 -46.82 43.38
C ARG A 2 27.73 -46.24 42.25
N PHE A 3 27.28 -46.50 41.01
CA PHE A 3 27.52 -45.63 39.85
C PHE A 3 26.54 -44.45 39.89
N THR A 4 27.04 -43.21 39.99
CA THR A 4 26.22 -42.00 39.85
C THR A 4 26.22 -41.54 38.39
N ARG A 5 25.11 -41.72 37.69
CA ARG A 5 24.84 -41.12 36.37
C ARG A 5 24.56 -39.62 36.55
N ALA A 6 25.44 -38.77 36.05
CA ALA A 6 25.14 -37.35 35.85
C ALA A 6 24.10 -37.22 34.73
N LYS A 7 22.94 -36.62 35.03
CA LYS A 7 21.95 -36.22 34.02
C LYS A 7 22.26 -34.78 33.59
N THR A 8 22.92 -34.61 32.46
CA THR A 8 23.03 -33.33 31.77
C THR A 8 21.69 -33.03 31.11
N ALA A 9 20.97 -32.03 31.62
CA ALA A 9 19.77 -31.51 31.00
C ALA A 9 20.18 -30.60 29.83
N VAL A 10 19.89 -31.04 28.60
CA VAL A 10 20.03 -30.20 27.41
C VAL A 10 18.80 -29.29 27.37
N VAL A 11 19.00 -28.01 27.71
CA VAL A 11 17.99 -26.96 27.52
C VAL A 11 18.06 -26.53 26.06
N LEU A 12 17.13 -27.02 25.24
CA LEU A 12 16.89 -26.51 23.89
C LEU A 12 16.21 -25.14 24.02
N ALA A 13 17.00 -24.06 23.91
CA ALA A 13 16.47 -22.71 23.76
C ALA A 13 15.84 -22.59 22.37
N ALA A 14 14.52 -22.64 22.30
CA ALA A 14 13.77 -22.31 21.10
C ALA A 14 13.92 -20.81 20.82
N SER A 15 14.81 -20.45 19.90
CA SER A 15 14.91 -19.09 19.37
C SER A 15 13.65 -18.82 18.53
N THR A 16 12.67 -18.12 19.10
CA THR A 16 11.53 -17.60 18.35
C THR A 16 12.00 -16.40 17.53
N TRP A 17 12.28 -16.64 16.25
CA TRP A 17 12.45 -15.57 15.27
C TRP A 17 11.07 -14.95 15.02
N LEU A 18 10.77 -13.89 15.76
CA LEU A 18 9.68 -12.98 15.43
C LEU A 18 10.16 -12.10 14.27
N SER A 19 9.97 -12.57 13.05
CA SER A 19 10.02 -11.70 11.87
C SER A 19 8.81 -10.76 11.93
N PRO A 20 8.98 -9.43 12.00
CA PRO A 20 7.86 -8.54 11.79
C PRO A 20 7.47 -8.63 10.31
N LEU A 21 6.30 -9.21 10.05
CA LEU A 21 5.63 -9.08 8.76
C LEU A 21 5.32 -7.58 8.57
N ILE A 22 6.20 -6.87 7.87
CA ILE A 22 5.88 -5.57 7.32
C ILE A 22 4.86 -5.84 6.22
N ALA A 23 3.59 -5.66 6.56
CA ALA A 23 2.51 -5.62 5.60
C ALA A 23 2.81 -4.50 4.60
N ALA A 24 3.24 -4.84 3.39
CA ALA A 24 3.19 -3.96 2.25
C ALA A 24 1.72 -3.67 1.94
N LYS A 25 1.15 -2.68 2.63
CA LYS A 25 -0.13 -2.09 2.25
C LYS A 25 0.10 -1.39 0.92
N GLY A 26 -0.54 -1.91 -0.13
CA GLY A 26 -0.79 -1.14 -1.34
C GLY A 26 -1.36 0.21 -0.94
N LEU A 27 -0.64 1.29 -1.28
CA LEU A 27 -1.04 2.66 -0.98
C LEU A 27 -2.17 3.07 -1.94
N ASN A 28 -3.37 2.62 -1.62
CA ASN A 28 -4.59 3.39 -1.87
C ASN A 28 -5.11 3.84 -0.51
N LYS A 29 -4.48 4.89 0.04
CA LYS A 29 -4.92 5.51 1.30
C LYS A 29 -5.04 7.00 1.07
N ARG A 30 -6.29 7.46 1.05
CA ARG A 30 -6.70 8.86 1.11
C ARG A 30 -5.94 9.58 2.24
N ASP A 31 -5.33 10.70 1.89
CA ASP A 31 -5.17 11.91 2.71
C ASP A 31 -4.68 11.72 4.15
N ALA A 32 -3.46 11.21 4.30
CA ALA A 32 -2.65 11.46 5.49
C ALA A 32 -1.37 12.17 5.05
N ALA A 33 -0.91 13.16 5.83
CA ALA A 33 0.36 13.83 5.60
C ALA A 33 1.46 12.79 5.34
N SER A 34 2.07 12.83 4.16
CA SER A 34 3.10 11.87 3.79
C SER A 34 4.44 12.34 4.34
N LEU A 35 5.14 11.43 5.00
CA LEU A 35 6.49 11.63 5.48
C LEU A 35 7.46 11.06 4.44
N ASP A 36 8.46 11.83 4.07
CA ASP A 36 9.51 11.39 3.15
C ASP A 36 10.87 11.95 3.57
N VAL A 37 11.94 11.33 3.09
CA VAL A 37 13.30 11.84 3.26
C VAL A 37 13.81 12.26 1.89
N CYS A 38 14.13 13.54 1.75
CA CYS A 38 14.56 14.14 0.50
C CYS A 38 15.89 14.86 0.67
N GLY A 39 16.66 14.96 -0.40
CA GLY A 39 17.95 15.63 -0.37
C GLY A 39 18.55 15.85 -1.74
N GLN A 40 19.53 16.77 -1.80
CA GLN A 40 20.30 17.04 -3.01
C GLN A 40 21.51 16.13 -3.06
N VAL A 41 21.39 15.08 -3.87
CA VAL A 41 22.48 14.14 -4.10
C VAL A 41 23.43 14.76 -5.11
N ASN A 42 24.70 14.92 -4.71
CA ASN A 42 25.81 15.38 -5.54
C ASN A 42 27.00 14.45 -5.30
N ALA A 43 26.87 13.19 -5.71
CA ALA A 43 27.84 12.14 -5.42
C ALA A 43 27.91 11.10 -6.54
N GLN A 44 29.03 10.38 -6.60
CA GLN A 44 29.22 9.32 -7.58
C GLN A 44 28.48 8.05 -7.12
N LEU A 45 27.55 7.57 -7.94
CA LEU A 45 26.88 6.29 -7.73
C LEU A 45 27.89 5.16 -7.94
N THR A 46 28.06 4.37 -6.88
CA THR A 46 28.99 3.23 -6.85
C THR A 46 28.22 2.04 -6.31
N ILE A 47 28.10 0.96 -7.09
CA ILE A 47 27.41 -0.26 -6.62
C ILE A 47 28.40 -1.35 -6.21
N PRO A 48 28.07 -2.14 -5.17
CA PRO A 48 28.84 -3.33 -4.85
C PRO A 48 28.75 -4.33 -6.01
N SER A 49 29.90 -4.84 -6.46
CA SER A 49 29.96 -5.90 -7.45
C SER A 49 30.01 -7.26 -6.76
N THR A 50 29.22 -8.21 -7.23
CA THR A 50 29.32 -9.63 -6.82
C THR A 50 30.60 -10.28 -7.33
N THR A 51 31.17 -9.76 -8.41
CA THR A 51 32.43 -10.23 -9.02
C THR A 51 33.66 -9.64 -8.33
N PHE A 52 33.57 -8.42 -7.80
CA PHE A 52 34.66 -7.73 -7.11
C PHE A 52 34.21 -7.20 -5.73
N PRO A 53 34.23 -8.05 -4.68
CA PRO A 53 33.67 -7.71 -3.37
C PRO A 53 34.41 -6.59 -2.62
N PHE A 54 35.60 -6.19 -3.06
CA PHE A 54 36.45 -5.20 -2.39
C PHE A 54 36.51 -3.83 -3.10
N ALA A 55 35.92 -3.70 -4.29
CA ALA A 55 35.90 -2.46 -5.04
C ALA A 55 34.53 -2.28 -5.70
N GLY A 56 33.76 -1.30 -5.23
CA GLY A 56 32.50 -0.93 -5.88
C GLY A 56 32.76 -0.44 -7.31
N VAL A 57 31.78 -0.61 -8.19
CA VAL A 57 31.86 -0.19 -9.60
C VAL A 57 31.32 1.24 -9.69
N PRO A 58 32.17 2.24 -9.98
CA PRO A 58 31.71 3.61 -10.19
C PRO A 58 30.99 3.72 -11.53
N LEU A 59 29.77 4.25 -11.53
CA LEU A 59 28.98 4.42 -12.76
C LEU A 59 28.94 5.85 -13.26
N GLY A 60 28.69 6.79 -12.36
CA GLY A 60 28.54 8.20 -12.74
C GLY A 60 28.10 9.09 -11.59
N PHE A 61 28.17 10.41 -11.82
CA PHE A 61 27.73 11.39 -10.83
C PHE A 61 26.22 11.59 -10.92
N ILE A 62 25.56 11.45 -9.77
CA ILE A 62 24.17 11.84 -9.56
C ILE A 62 24.19 13.25 -8.98
N ASN A 63 23.58 14.20 -9.70
CA ASN A 63 23.47 15.62 -9.33
C ASN A 63 21.99 16.04 -9.33
N ASP A 64 21.17 15.28 -8.62
CA ASP A 64 19.72 15.41 -8.62
C ASP A 64 19.17 15.59 -7.21
N CYS A 65 18.03 16.27 -7.10
CA CYS A 65 17.24 16.29 -5.88
C CYS A 65 16.35 15.05 -5.85
N LEU A 66 16.55 14.17 -4.88
CA LEU A 66 15.85 12.89 -4.79
C LEU A 66 15.14 12.74 -3.45
N CYS A 67 13.99 12.05 -3.49
CA CYS A 67 13.28 11.59 -2.31
C CYS A 67 13.21 10.06 -2.30
N VAL A 68 13.23 9.43 -1.12
CA VAL A 68 13.18 7.97 -0.98
C VAL A 68 11.96 7.39 -1.67
N SER A 69 10.78 8.01 -1.54
CA SER A 69 9.55 7.53 -2.19
C SER A 69 9.61 7.51 -3.73
N THR A 70 10.46 8.35 -4.34
CA THR A 70 10.57 8.50 -5.81
C THR A 70 11.58 7.53 -6.44
N LEU A 71 12.43 6.87 -5.63
CA LEU A 71 13.49 5.99 -6.11
C LEU A 71 13.01 4.86 -7.04
N PRO A 72 11.86 4.18 -6.80
CA PRO A 72 11.40 3.11 -7.69
C PRO A 72 11.12 3.58 -9.13
N GLN A 73 10.76 4.85 -9.31
CA GLN A 73 10.60 5.43 -10.64
C GLN A 73 11.92 5.98 -11.18
N TYR A 74 12.74 6.59 -10.31
CA TYR A 74 14.03 7.16 -10.69
C TYR A 74 14.99 6.14 -11.30
N VAL A 75 15.04 4.92 -10.76
CA VAL A 75 15.88 3.81 -11.29
C VAL A 75 15.46 3.34 -12.69
N LYS A 76 14.31 3.80 -13.19
CA LYS A 76 13.82 3.52 -14.55
C LYS A 76 14.10 4.65 -15.54
N THR A 77 14.54 5.81 -15.06
CA THR A 77 14.66 7.03 -15.87
C THR A 77 16.08 7.57 -15.93
N ASN A 78 16.88 7.43 -14.87
CA ASN A 78 18.26 7.90 -14.86
C ASN A 78 19.21 6.86 -15.47
N ILE A 79 20.07 7.27 -16.41
CA ILE A 79 20.95 6.36 -17.16
C ILE A 79 21.90 5.56 -16.26
N PHE A 80 22.48 6.18 -15.22
CA PHE A 80 23.40 5.51 -14.30
C PHE A 80 22.65 4.60 -13.34
N ALA A 81 21.46 5.00 -12.91
CA ALA A 81 20.62 4.14 -12.06
C ALA A 81 20.12 2.92 -12.83
N ILE A 82 19.77 3.05 -14.12
CA ILE A 82 19.39 1.91 -14.97
C ILE A 82 20.56 0.93 -15.10
N GLU A 83 21.78 1.43 -15.32
CA GLU A 83 22.98 0.59 -15.37
C GLU A 83 23.30 -0.07 -14.03
N ALA A 84 23.08 0.63 -12.91
CA ALA A 84 23.22 0.05 -11.58
C ALA A 84 22.28 -1.14 -11.35
N VAL A 85 21.04 -1.03 -11.85
CA VAL A 85 20.04 -2.10 -11.76
C VAL A 85 20.48 -3.34 -12.54
N THR A 86 21.14 -3.20 -13.70
CA THR A 86 21.62 -4.37 -14.47
C THR A 86 22.78 -5.08 -13.80
N ILE A 87 23.58 -4.38 -12.99
CA ILE A 87 24.75 -4.93 -12.30
C ILE A 87 24.40 -5.54 -10.94
N ALA A 88 23.65 -4.82 -10.11
CA ALA A 88 23.40 -5.18 -8.70
C ALA A 88 21.94 -5.53 -8.39
N GLY A 89 21.02 -5.31 -9.34
CA GLY A 89 19.58 -5.46 -9.13
C GLY A 89 18.92 -4.22 -8.55
N THR A 90 17.59 -4.18 -8.64
CA THR A 90 16.77 -3.02 -8.24
C THR A 90 16.88 -2.71 -6.75
N ASP A 91 16.80 -3.72 -5.88
CA ASP A 91 16.82 -3.51 -4.43
C ASP A 91 18.16 -2.95 -3.94
N ALA A 92 19.28 -3.49 -4.45
CA ALA A 92 20.61 -3.00 -4.11
C ALA A 92 20.83 -1.57 -4.61
N THR A 93 20.36 -1.24 -5.81
CA THR A 93 20.45 0.11 -6.37
C THR A 93 19.62 1.11 -5.56
N ILE A 94 18.39 0.75 -5.17
CA ILE A 94 17.54 1.59 -4.33
C ILE A 94 18.17 1.79 -2.95
N ALA A 95 18.76 0.74 -2.36
CA ALA A 95 19.45 0.84 -1.08
C ALA A 95 20.64 1.81 -1.14
N GLU A 96 21.44 1.75 -2.21
CA GLU A 96 22.57 2.66 -2.40
C GLU A 96 22.11 4.10 -2.62
N LEU A 97 21.11 4.32 -3.47
CA LEU A 97 20.52 5.66 -3.67
C LEU A 97 19.90 6.20 -2.37
N THR A 98 19.28 5.34 -1.56
CA THR A 98 18.77 5.71 -0.22
C THR A 98 19.92 6.11 0.70
N SER A 99 21.04 5.39 0.67
CA SER A 99 22.27 5.75 1.40
C SER A 99 22.77 7.12 0.97
N MET A 100 22.87 7.36 -0.35
CA MET A 100 23.28 8.65 -0.92
C MET A 100 22.37 9.79 -0.47
N ILE A 101 21.05 9.60 -0.43
CA ILE A 101 20.10 10.59 0.11
C ILE A 101 20.34 10.83 1.60
N ASN A 102 20.55 9.76 2.38
CA ASN A 102 20.77 9.88 3.82
C ASN A 102 22.11 10.54 4.17
N SER A 103 23.11 10.41 3.31
CA SER A 103 24.44 11.00 3.50
C SER A 103 24.62 12.36 2.83
N CYS A 104 23.65 12.86 2.07
CA CYS A 104 23.81 14.11 1.33
C CYS A 104 23.72 15.35 2.23
N ASN A 105 24.43 16.40 1.83
CA ASN A 105 24.31 17.72 2.46
C ASN A 105 22.93 18.31 2.12
N GLY A 106 22.19 18.72 3.15
CA GLY A 106 20.82 19.22 2.97
C GLY A 106 19.74 18.14 2.95
N ARG A 107 20.04 16.92 3.41
CA ARG A 107 19.02 15.92 3.78
C ARG A 107 17.99 16.57 4.70
N THR A 108 16.73 16.45 4.33
CA THR A 108 15.61 16.98 5.10
C THR A 108 14.51 15.93 5.20
N GLU A 109 13.92 15.81 6.38
CA GLU A 109 12.70 15.04 6.59
C GLU A 109 11.52 15.95 6.24
N CYS A 110 10.80 15.57 5.19
CA CYS A 110 9.75 16.37 4.59
C CYS A 110 8.39 15.88 5.07
N HIS A 111 7.62 16.81 5.64
CA HIS A 111 6.22 16.60 5.99
C HIS A 111 5.36 17.28 4.94
N PHE A 112 4.70 16.49 4.10
CA PHE A 112 3.82 17.01 3.06
C PHE A 112 2.38 17.09 3.57
N PRO A 113 1.66 18.20 3.31
CA PRO A 113 0.26 18.32 3.69
C PRO A 113 -0.63 17.43 2.80
N ALA A 114 -1.89 17.26 3.19
CA ALA A 114 -2.87 16.62 2.32
C ALA A 114 -3.00 17.38 0.99
N HIS A 115 -3.34 16.67 -0.09
CA HIS A 115 -3.42 17.22 -1.44
C HIS A 115 -2.11 17.84 -1.96
N ALA A 116 -0.96 17.48 -1.39
CA ALA A 116 0.35 17.82 -1.93
C ALA A 116 0.90 16.70 -2.82
N VAL A 117 1.56 17.11 -3.90
CA VAL A 117 2.41 16.28 -4.74
C VAL A 117 3.86 16.66 -4.43
N PRO A 118 4.64 15.78 -3.79
CA PRO A 118 6.06 16.00 -3.52
C PRO A 118 6.85 16.23 -4.82
N GLN A 119 7.71 17.23 -4.82
CA GLN A 119 8.58 17.58 -5.94
C GLN A 119 9.91 18.09 -5.41
N CYS A 120 10.90 17.22 -5.27
CA CYS A 120 12.23 17.63 -4.83
C CYS A 120 12.83 18.66 -5.79
N LYS A 121 13.20 19.85 -5.29
CA LYS A 121 13.90 20.87 -6.07
C LYS A 121 15.24 21.23 -5.47
N ASN A 122 16.20 21.58 -6.31
CA ASN A 122 17.48 22.13 -5.86
C ASN A 122 17.22 23.40 -5.02
N GLY A 123 17.88 23.48 -3.87
CA GLY A 123 17.65 24.49 -2.83
C GLY A 123 16.42 24.27 -1.94
N ASN A 124 15.47 23.40 -2.32
CA ASN A 124 14.27 23.11 -1.53
C ASN A 124 13.82 21.64 -1.70
N PRO A 125 14.43 20.70 -0.95
CA PRO A 125 14.10 19.26 -1.06
C PRO A 125 12.65 18.92 -0.72
N CYS A 126 12.01 19.71 0.14
CA CYS A 126 10.61 19.52 0.54
C CYS A 126 9.64 20.37 -0.28
N PHE A 127 10.03 20.81 -1.48
CA PHE A 127 9.11 21.50 -2.36
C PHE A 127 7.95 20.58 -2.76
N PHE A 128 6.76 21.16 -2.85
CA PHE A 128 5.55 20.47 -3.26
C PHE A 128 4.66 21.39 -4.08
N THR A 129 3.77 20.77 -4.85
CA THR A 129 2.66 21.45 -5.53
C THR A 129 1.34 20.92 -5.02
N CYS A 130 0.32 21.76 -4.95
CA CYS A 130 -1.02 21.31 -4.60
C CYS A 130 -1.73 20.69 -5.81
N GLN A 131 -2.48 19.62 -5.57
CA GLN A 131 -3.36 18.97 -6.53
C GLN A 131 -4.83 19.17 -6.13
N ASP A 132 -5.75 18.54 -6.87
CA ASP A 132 -7.18 18.52 -6.55
C ASP A 132 -7.84 19.91 -6.43
N GLY A 133 -7.28 20.92 -7.10
CA GLY A 133 -7.79 22.30 -7.09
C GLY A 133 -7.41 23.12 -5.85
N TYR A 134 -6.61 22.57 -4.94
CA TYR A 134 -6.11 23.28 -3.78
C TYR A 134 -5.02 24.28 -4.16
N THR A 135 -4.86 25.31 -3.33
CA THR A 135 -3.82 26.32 -3.51
C THR A 135 -2.83 26.31 -2.35
N ALA A 136 -1.56 26.57 -2.67
CA ALA A 136 -0.48 26.55 -1.70
C ALA A 136 -0.59 27.77 -0.76
N SER A 137 -0.53 27.54 0.55
CA SER A 137 -0.59 28.56 1.59
C SER A 137 0.49 28.33 2.65
N PRO A 138 1.08 29.40 3.22
CA PRO A 138 1.02 30.79 2.74
C PRO A 138 1.72 30.97 1.37
N SER A 139 1.48 32.10 0.69
CA SER A 139 2.05 32.37 -0.64
C SER A 139 3.58 32.41 -0.65
N THR A 140 4.19 32.75 0.47
CA THR A 140 5.64 32.73 0.69
C THR A 140 6.01 31.54 1.59
N LYS A 141 6.76 30.58 1.05
CA LYS A 141 7.12 29.31 1.72
C LYS A 141 5.87 28.52 2.14
N PRO A 142 5.12 27.95 1.18
CA PRO A 142 3.91 27.22 1.49
C PRO A 142 4.19 26.01 2.37
N THR A 143 3.29 25.77 3.32
CA THR A 143 3.33 24.64 4.26
C THR A 143 2.09 23.78 4.19
N GLU A 144 1.04 24.26 3.53
CA GLU A 144 -0.26 23.61 3.42
C GLU A 144 -0.88 23.81 2.03
N CYS A 145 -1.78 22.91 1.66
CA CYS A 145 -2.67 23.04 0.52
C CYS A 145 -4.06 23.35 1.06
N VAL A 146 -4.59 24.52 0.75
CA VAL A 146 -5.86 25.02 1.30
C VAL A 146 -6.90 25.21 0.23
N CYS A 147 -8.16 24.96 0.60
CA CYS A 147 -9.32 25.32 -0.19
C CYS A 147 -9.93 26.62 0.36
N ALA A 148 -9.29 27.75 0.04
CA ALA A 148 -9.71 29.04 0.55
C ALA A 148 -10.97 29.57 -0.17
N SER A 149 -11.78 30.37 0.54
CA SER A 149 -12.92 31.08 -0.05
C SER A 149 -12.50 31.85 -1.32
N PRO A 150 -13.28 31.84 -2.41
CA PRO A 150 -14.69 31.41 -2.53
C PRO A 150 -14.89 29.92 -2.88
N TYR A 151 -13.84 29.11 -2.84
CA TYR A 151 -13.91 27.69 -3.17
C TYR A 151 -14.42 26.87 -1.96
N THR A 152 -14.94 25.68 -2.23
CA THR A 152 -15.41 24.73 -1.21
C THR A 152 -14.86 23.36 -1.55
N GLU A 153 -14.40 22.61 -0.55
CA GLU A 153 -14.01 21.22 -0.73
C GLU A 153 -15.25 20.34 -0.89
N CYS A 154 -15.29 19.53 -1.94
CA CYS A 154 -16.31 18.53 -2.17
C CYS A 154 -15.70 17.21 -2.64
N ASN A 155 -15.90 16.14 -1.86
CA ASN A 155 -15.39 14.78 -2.16
C ASN A 155 -13.86 14.76 -2.45
N GLY A 156 -13.08 15.55 -1.73
CA GLY A 156 -11.62 15.64 -1.89
C GLY A 156 -11.15 16.55 -3.03
N GLN A 157 -12.04 17.30 -3.68
CA GLN A 157 -11.69 18.31 -4.69
C GLN A 157 -12.09 19.71 -4.23
N CYS A 158 -11.22 20.69 -4.43
CA CYS A 158 -11.49 22.09 -4.16
C CYS A 158 -11.97 22.80 -5.43
N GLY A 159 -13.10 23.51 -5.34
CA GLY A 159 -13.68 24.20 -6.49
C GLY A 159 -14.91 25.03 -6.14
N VAL A 160 -15.50 25.67 -7.14
CA VAL A 160 -16.76 26.38 -6.99
C VAL A 160 -17.91 25.42 -7.24
N TYR A 161 -18.62 25.05 -6.18
CA TYR A 161 -19.76 24.14 -6.26
C TYR A 161 -21.05 24.86 -5.86
N ARG A 162 -22.13 24.63 -6.60
CA ARG A 162 -23.48 25.11 -6.22
C ARG A 162 -24.12 24.27 -5.10
N GLY A 163 -23.54 23.11 -4.83
CA GLY A 163 -23.88 22.17 -3.77
C GLY A 163 -22.91 20.99 -3.83
N CYS A 164 -22.57 20.41 -2.68
CA CYS A 164 -21.74 19.21 -2.62
C CYS A 164 -22.64 17.99 -2.36
N PRO A 165 -23.02 17.22 -3.40
CA PRO A 165 -23.82 16.03 -3.20
C PRO A 165 -23.01 15.02 -2.40
N SER A 166 -23.45 14.72 -1.18
CA SER A 166 -22.91 13.61 -0.43
C SER A 166 -23.34 12.32 -1.14
N THR A 167 -22.37 11.45 -1.41
CA THR A 167 -22.69 10.07 -1.82
C THR A 167 -23.37 9.29 -0.67
N TYR A 168 -23.40 9.83 0.54
CA TYR A 168 -24.07 9.25 1.69
C TYR A 168 -25.37 9.99 1.94
N ILE A 169 -26.45 9.23 2.08
CA ILE A 169 -27.73 9.80 2.50
C ILE A 169 -27.71 9.88 4.03
N ALA A 170 -28.23 10.97 4.59
CA ALA A 170 -28.32 11.10 6.04
C ALA A 170 -29.17 9.96 6.61
N LYS A 171 -28.79 9.39 7.76
CA LYS A 171 -29.48 8.27 8.42
C LYS A 171 -31.01 8.47 8.58
N ARG A 172 -31.48 9.73 8.61
CA ARG A 172 -32.90 10.09 8.73
C ARG A 172 -33.71 9.95 7.44
N GLU A 173 -33.06 9.89 6.28
CA GLU A 173 -33.69 9.74 4.96
C GLU A 173 -33.69 8.28 4.47
N LEU A 174 -33.18 7.35 5.27
CA LEU A 174 -33.00 5.96 4.87
C LEU A 174 -33.98 5.03 5.58
N VAL A 175 -35.16 4.88 4.97
CA VAL A 175 -35.96 3.66 5.14
C VAL A 175 -35.49 2.70 4.04
N HIS A 176 -34.64 1.76 4.40
CA HIS A 176 -34.30 0.62 3.53
C HIS A 176 -35.05 -0.59 4.05
N ASP A 177 -35.92 -1.12 3.22
CA ASP A 177 -36.74 -2.28 3.55
C ASP A 177 -36.09 -3.52 2.94
N CYS A 178 -35.08 -4.03 3.63
CA CYS A 178 -34.59 -5.38 3.36
C CYS A 178 -35.21 -6.32 4.38
N ARG A 179 -35.59 -7.51 3.93
CA ARG A 179 -36.05 -8.58 4.82
C ARG A 179 -34.97 -8.91 5.85
N ASP A 180 -35.40 -9.38 7.02
CA ASP A 180 -34.48 -9.85 8.06
C ASP A 180 -33.39 -10.77 7.50
N GLY A 181 -32.13 -10.45 7.84
CA GLY A 181 -30.95 -11.18 7.37
C GLY A 181 -30.32 -10.64 6.09
N PHE A 182 -30.96 -9.72 5.38
CA PHE A 182 -30.40 -9.08 4.19
C PHE A 182 -29.84 -7.69 4.49
N THR A 183 -28.80 -7.31 3.76
CA THR A 183 -28.15 -6.01 3.85
C THR A 183 -28.40 -5.20 2.59
N ALA A 184 -28.77 -3.92 2.73
CA ALA A 184 -28.95 -2.99 1.61
C ALA A 184 -27.57 -2.56 1.04
N CYS A 185 -27.10 -3.29 0.03
CA CYS A 185 -25.83 -3.06 -0.65
C CYS A 185 -26.00 -2.11 -1.83
N ARG A 186 -25.02 -1.22 -2.03
CA ARG A 186 -25.03 -0.27 -3.14
C ARG A 186 -24.79 -0.97 -4.47
N ILE A 187 -25.57 -0.57 -5.48
CA ILE A 187 -25.37 -1.02 -6.86
C ILE A 187 -24.31 -0.13 -7.53
N PRO A 188 -23.20 -0.69 -8.07
CA PRO A 188 -22.21 0.09 -8.82
C PRO A 188 -22.84 0.68 -10.08
N GLY A 189 -22.54 1.95 -10.37
CA GLY A 189 -23.15 2.67 -11.50
C GLY A 189 -24.62 3.08 -11.32
N GLY A 190 -25.25 2.70 -10.20
CA GLY A 190 -26.58 3.14 -9.81
C GLY A 190 -26.62 4.56 -9.25
N SER A 191 -27.84 5.07 -9.02
CA SER A 191 -28.02 6.35 -8.33
C SER A 191 -27.56 6.26 -6.87
N ALA A 192 -27.35 7.40 -6.20
CA ALA A 192 -26.98 7.43 -4.78
C ALA A 192 -28.00 6.71 -3.84
N LYS A 193 -29.24 6.51 -4.32
CA LYS A 193 -30.34 5.81 -3.62
C LYS A 193 -30.51 4.35 -4.07
N SER A 194 -29.77 3.90 -5.08
CA SER A 194 -29.92 2.56 -5.65
C SER A 194 -29.22 1.54 -4.75
N TYR A 195 -30.00 0.57 -4.26
CA TYR A 195 -29.51 -0.56 -3.50
C TYR A 195 -30.19 -1.85 -3.93
N GLU A 196 -29.53 -2.95 -3.61
CA GLU A 196 -30.08 -4.29 -3.65
C GLU A 196 -29.94 -4.94 -2.26
N CYS A 197 -30.84 -5.85 -1.93
CA CYS A 197 -30.81 -6.57 -0.67
C CYS A 197 -30.02 -7.88 -0.87
N ILE A 198 -28.84 -7.98 -0.25
CA ILE A 198 -27.94 -9.13 -0.36
C ILE A 198 -27.82 -9.84 0.99
N ASP A 199 -27.89 -11.17 0.99
CA ASP A 199 -27.45 -11.98 2.13
C ASP A 199 -25.93 -12.13 2.08
N THR A 200 -25.23 -11.25 2.80
CA THR A 200 -23.77 -11.22 2.88
C THR A 200 -23.16 -12.42 3.59
N ARG A 201 -23.99 -13.33 4.13
CA ARG A 201 -23.51 -14.55 4.80
C ARG A 201 -23.34 -15.71 3.83
N THR A 202 -23.98 -15.63 2.66
CA THR A 202 -24.02 -16.71 1.68
C THR A 202 -23.65 -16.26 0.28
N GLU A 203 -23.70 -14.96 -0.02
CA GLU A 203 -23.37 -14.48 -1.36
C GLU A 203 -21.86 -14.36 -1.59
N LEU A 204 -21.41 -14.86 -2.74
CA LEU A 204 -20.02 -14.94 -3.18
C LEU A 204 -19.39 -13.57 -3.42
N GLU A 205 -20.10 -12.69 -4.12
CA GLU A 205 -19.60 -11.39 -4.58
C GLU A 205 -19.64 -10.30 -3.48
N SER A 206 -20.24 -10.62 -2.34
CA SER A 206 -20.42 -9.70 -1.21
C SER A 206 -20.38 -10.49 0.09
N CYS A 207 -19.38 -11.36 0.20
CA CYS A 207 -19.20 -12.20 1.36
C CYS A 207 -18.68 -11.38 2.54
N GLY A 208 -19.33 -11.50 3.69
CA GLY A 208 -18.97 -10.78 4.93
C GLY A 208 -19.38 -9.31 4.97
N GLY A 209 -19.89 -8.75 3.86
CA GLY A 209 -20.31 -7.35 3.76
C GLY A 209 -20.65 -6.94 2.34
N CYS A 210 -21.08 -5.70 2.13
CA CYS A 210 -21.33 -5.21 0.77
C CYS A 210 -20.02 -4.84 0.08
N LEU A 211 -19.75 -5.37 -1.12
CA LEU A 211 -18.52 -5.09 -1.88
C LEU A 211 -18.32 -3.59 -2.15
N TYR A 212 -19.40 -2.87 -2.48
CA TYR A 212 -19.38 -1.42 -2.73
C TYR A 212 -19.90 -0.59 -1.55
N GLY A 213 -19.96 -1.20 -0.36
CA GLY A 213 -20.51 -0.60 0.84
C GLY A 213 -22.04 -0.51 0.87
N THR A 214 -22.54 -0.02 2.00
CA THR A 214 -23.97 0.22 2.20
C THR A 214 -24.32 1.68 1.99
N LEU A 215 -25.62 1.98 1.95
CA LEU A 215 -26.11 3.36 1.83
C LEU A 215 -25.85 4.21 3.09
N ILE A 216 -25.52 3.59 4.23
CA ILE A 216 -25.26 4.25 5.52
C ILE A 216 -23.75 4.26 5.85
N LYS A 217 -23.22 5.43 6.21
CA LYS A 217 -21.83 5.57 6.67
C LYS A 217 -21.64 4.88 8.03
N GLY A 218 -20.66 3.95 8.12
CA GLY A 218 -20.16 3.39 9.38
C GLY A 218 -20.79 2.08 9.86
N HIS A 219 -21.66 1.43 9.07
CA HIS A 219 -22.38 0.22 9.48
C HIS A 219 -22.01 -1.07 8.73
N SER A 220 -20.90 -1.10 7.99
CA SER A 220 -20.53 -2.32 7.25
C SER A 220 -19.03 -2.51 7.14
N LEU A 221 -18.59 -3.72 7.47
CA LEU A 221 -17.34 -4.27 6.95
C LEU A 221 -17.49 -4.34 5.43
N LEU A 222 -16.44 -3.99 4.68
CA LEU A 222 -16.42 -4.18 3.24
C LEU A 222 -16.48 -5.67 2.96
N GLY A 223 -17.39 -6.07 2.07
CA GLY A 223 -17.44 -7.43 1.57
C GLY A 223 -16.27 -7.73 0.66
N GLU A 224 -16.00 -9.02 0.50
CA GLU A 224 -15.07 -9.53 -0.51
C GLU A 224 -15.82 -10.36 -1.54
N ASP A 225 -15.29 -10.36 -2.76
CA ASP A 225 -15.73 -11.25 -3.84
C ASP A 225 -14.86 -12.51 -3.80
N CYS A 226 -15.46 -13.61 -3.33
CA CYS A 226 -14.78 -14.89 -3.20
C CYS A 226 -14.31 -15.48 -4.53
N THR A 227 -14.91 -15.09 -5.66
CA THR A 227 -14.55 -15.62 -6.98
C THR A 227 -13.24 -15.03 -7.51
N THR A 228 -12.82 -13.88 -6.96
CA THR A 228 -11.54 -13.25 -7.31
C THR A 228 -10.33 -13.88 -6.64
N ILE A 229 -10.52 -14.86 -5.75
CA ILE A 229 -9.41 -15.57 -5.09
C ILE A 229 -8.53 -16.26 -6.16
N PRO A 230 -7.24 -15.92 -6.26
CA PRO A 230 -6.37 -16.47 -7.29
C PRO A 230 -6.28 -18.00 -7.24
N GLY A 231 -6.41 -18.65 -8.39
CA GLY A 231 -6.29 -20.11 -8.51
C GLY A 231 -7.47 -20.91 -7.96
N VAL A 232 -8.58 -20.26 -7.59
CA VAL A 232 -9.78 -20.95 -7.10
C VAL A 232 -10.56 -21.61 -8.24
N SER A 233 -10.99 -22.85 -8.03
CA SER A 233 -11.90 -23.56 -8.94
C SER A 233 -13.30 -23.73 -8.35
N ASP A 234 -13.43 -23.81 -7.04
CA ASP A 234 -14.70 -23.91 -6.33
C ASP A 234 -14.58 -23.23 -4.96
N VAL A 235 -15.50 -22.31 -4.68
CA VAL A 235 -15.51 -21.47 -3.49
C VAL A 235 -16.95 -21.24 -3.04
N SER A 236 -17.13 -21.04 -1.74
CA SER A 236 -18.42 -20.72 -1.15
C SER A 236 -18.28 -19.62 -0.11
N CYS A 237 -19.26 -18.73 0.00
CA CYS A 237 -19.38 -17.87 1.16
C CYS A 237 -20.12 -18.63 2.27
N ILE A 238 -19.48 -18.83 3.40
CA ILE A 238 -20.07 -19.55 4.55
C ILE A 238 -19.99 -18.65 5.77
N LYS A 239 -21.16 -18.19 6.24
CA LYS A 239 -21.28 -17.30 7.41
C LYS A 239 -20.45 -16.01 7.25
N GLY A 240 -20.34 -15.50 6.03
CA GLY A 240 -19.61 -14.28 5.72
C GLY A 240 -18.09 -14.46 5.63
N GLN A 241 -17.62 -15.68 5.36
CA GLN A 241 -16.22 -15.98 5.10
C GLN A 241 -16.09 -16.76 3.80
N CYS A 242 -15.14 -16.40 2.94
CA CYS A 242 -14.81 -17.19 1.77
C CYS A 242 -14.14 -18.51 2.17
N VAL A 243 -14.70 -19.61 1.70
CA VAL A 243 -14.20 -20.96 1.93
C VAL A 243 -13.95 -21.63 0.59
N VAL A 244 -12.67 -21.80 0.27
CA VAL A 244 -12.16 -22.51 -0.91
C VAL A 244 -12.35 -24.01 -0.72
N ARG A 245 -13.11 -24.62 -1.62
CA ARG A 245 -13.35 -26.08 -1.66
C ARG A 245 -12.38 -26.78 -2.59
N LYS A 246 -12.04 -26.15 -3.72
CA LYS A 246 -11.16 -26.72 -4.75
C LYS A 246 -10.32 -25.64 -5.42
N CYS A 247 -9.04 -25.95 -5.62
CA CYS A 247 -8.13 -25.13 -6.42
C CYS A 247 -8.02 -25.66 -7.86
N MET A 248 -7.65 -24.77 -8.80
CA MET A 248 -7.29 -25.14 -10.16
C MET A 248 -6.03 -26.03 -10.18
N PRO A 249 -5.79 -26.82 -11.25
CA PRO A 249 -4.54 -27.56 -11.40
C PRO A 249 -3.31 -26.65 -11.25
N GLY A 250 -2.25 -27.15 -10.57
CA GLY A 250 -1.06 -26.37 -10.23
C GLY A 250 -1.17 -25.57 -8.93
N TYR A 251 -2.32 -25.60 -8.26
CA TYR A 251 -2.55 -24.92 -6.99
C TYR A 251 -2.99 -25.91 -5.90
N ILE A 252 -2.56 -25.64 -4.67
CA ILE A 252 -2.91 -26.40 -3.47
C ILE A 252 -3.68 -25.53 -2.48
N LEU A 253 -4.56 -26.16 -1.69
CA LEU A 253 -5.33 -25.46 -0.65
C LEU A 253 -4.41 -24.95 0.46
N GLY A 254 -4.50 -23.65 0.77
CA GLY A 254 -3.88 -23.08 1.95
C GLY A 254 -4.53 -23.58 3.25
N GLY A 255 -3.78 -23.57 4.36
CA GLY A 255 -4.20 -24.20 5.62
C GLY A 255 -5.55 -23.74 6.18
N ALA A 256 -5.92 -22.47 5.99
CA ALA A 256 -7.20 -21.92 6.43
C ALA A 256 -8.36 -22.12 5.43
N ARG A 257 -8.11 -22.77 4.29
CA ARG A 257 -9.05 -22.88 3.16
C ARG A 257 -9.57 -21.52 2.66
N ALA A 258 -8.79 -20.46 2.87
CA ALA A 258 -9.11 -19.10 2.42
C ALA A 258 -8.39 -18.73 1.11
N GLN A 259 -7.48 -19.58 0.63
CA GLN A 259 -6.64 -19.27 -0.53
C GLN A 259 -6.16 -20.54 -1.24
N CYS A 260 -5.81 -20.39 -2.52
CA CYS A 260 -5.08 -21.36 -3.31
C CYS A 260 -3.65 -20.86 -3.53
N MET A 261 -2.65 -21.69 -3.25
CA MET A 261 -1.24 -21.35 -3.39
C MET A 261 -0.65 -22.17 -4.54
N TYR A 262 0.11 -21.52 -5.41
CA TYR A 262 0.80 -22.24 -6.49
C TYR A 262 1.83 -23.21 -5.90
N TYR A 263 1.89 -24.42 -6.44
CA TYR A 263 2.88 -25.42 -6.05
C TYR A 263 3.95 -25.50 -7.15
N ASP A 264 5.17 -25.03 -6.84
CA ASP A 264 6.34 -25.25 -7.68
C ASP A 264 7.12 -26.45 -7.15
N GLU A 265 7.23 -27.50 -7.97
CA GLU A 265 7.96 -28.74 -7.63
C GLU A 265 9.48 -28.53 -7.48
N ASN A 266 10.03 -27.36 -7.84
CA ASN A 266 11.47 -27.09 -7.81
C ASN A 266 12.02 -26.47 -6.50
N GLN A 267 11.27 -26.46 -5.39
CA GLN A 267 11.71 -25.87 -4.12
C GLN A 267 11.96 -26.89 -2.99
N VAL A 268 12.11 -28.19 -3.32
CA VAL A 268 12.49 -29.23 -2.34
C VAL A 268 13.69 -30.04 -2.85
N GLU A 269 14.85 -29.39 -2.94
CA GLU A 269 16.13 -30.05 -2.76
C GLU A 269 16.92 -29.25 -1.72
N LEU A 270 16.92 -29.76 -0.49
CA LEU A 270 17.85 -29.45 0.59
C LEU A 270 19.01 -30.45 0.54
#